data_AF-A0A645BY34-F1
#
_entry.id   AF-A0A645BY34-F1
#
_cell.length_a   1.000
_cell.length_b   1.000
_cell.length_c   1.000
_cell.angle_alpha   90.00
_cell.angle_beta   90.00
_cell.angle_gamma   90.00
#
_symmetry.space_group_name_H-M   'P 1'
#
loop_
_entity.id
_entity.type
_entity.pdbx_description
1 polymer ?
#
loop_
_entity_poly.entity_id
_entity_poly.type
_entity_poly.pdbx_seq_one_letter_code
_entity_poly.pdbx_strand_id
1 'polypeptide(L)'
;MKTGYVTIKFDVGNGTIEDKLSYFGNNDPGMWIHEWLHTVGEVYYTSRGCVLPKQAGDGFRVHAAEIYNYKFPWLDWYRDFISARVKDTSYGYVGIGPEMLLKCSLREEAGNMCNE
;
A
#
# COMPACT_ATOMS: atom_id res chain seq x y z
N MET A 1 24.59 -0.10 -12.45
CA MET A 1 23.28 0.37 -11.92
C MET A 1 22.55 -0.87 -11.43
N LYS A 2 22.26 -1.02 -10.13
CA LYS A 2 21.45 -2.14 -9.63
C LYS A 2 19.98 -1.75 -9.78
N THR A 3 19.18 -2.59 -10.46
CA THR A 3 17.75 -2.36 -10.67
C THR A 3 16.97 -3.22 -9.70
N GLY A 4 16.15 -2.61 -8.86
CA GLY A 4 15.11 -3.31 -8.10
C GLY A 4 13.81 -3.28 -8.90
N TYR A 5 13.09 -4.40 -8.97
CA TYR A 5 11.75 -4.48 -9.54
C TYR A 5 10.77 -4.87 -8.45
N VAL A 6 9.57 -4.28 -8.48
CA VAL A 6 8.42 -4.75 -7.72
C VAL A 6 7.50 -5.43 -8.72
N THR A 7 7.26 -6.73 -8.52
CA THR A 7 6.28 -7.45 -9.33
C THR A 7 4.94 -7.38 -8.61
N ILE A 8 3.98 -6.70 -9.23
CA ILE A 8 2.58 -6.77 -8.80
C ILE A 8 1.93 -7.91 -9.56
N LYS A 9 1.45 -8.91 -8.84
CA LYS A 9 0.67 -9.98 -9.45
C LYS A 9 -0.72 -9.45 -9.71
N PHE A 10 -1.11 -9.42 -10.97
CA PHE A 10 -2.42 -8.97 -11.40
C PHE A 10 -3.24 -10.17 -11.88
N ASP A 11 -4.33 -10.48 -11.19
CA ASP A 11 -5.21 -11.58 -11.57
C ASP A 11 -6.24 -11.11 -12.61
N VAL A 12 -6.14 -11.63 -13.82
CA VAL A 12 -7.06 -11.31 -14.92
C VAL A 12 -8.37 -12.12 -14.84
N GLY A 13 -8.44 -13.12 -13.96
CA GLY A 13 -9.55 -14.06 -13.87
C GLY A 13 -9.89 -14.67 -15.23
N ASN A 14 -11.16 -14.57 -15.61
CA ASN A 14 -11.68 -15.12 -16.87
C ASN A 14 -11.66 -14.12 -18.05
N GLY A 15 -11.08 -12.92 -17.90
CA GLY A 15 -11.05 -11.88 -18.94
C GLY A 15 -9.69 -11.72 -19.63
N THR A 16 -9.60 -10.81 -20.61
CA THR A 16 -8.31 -10.38 -21.17
C THR A 16 -7.63 -9.35 -20.26
N ILE A 17 -6.32 -9.14 -20.46
CA ILE A 17 -5.58 -8.09 -19.75
C ILE A 17 -6.17 -6.72 -20.09
N GLU A 18 -6.47 -6.48 -21.36
CA GLU A 18 -7.01 -5.21 -21.85
C GLU A 18 -8.38 -4.89 -21.24
N ASP A 19 -9.28 -5.87 -21.16
CA ASP A 19 -10.60 -5.71 -20.55
C ASP A 19 -10.49 -5.35 -19.07
N LYS A 20 -9.57 -6.02 -18.37
CA LYS A 20 -9.35 -5.78 -16.94
C LYS A 20 -8.70 -4.43 -16.69
N LEU A 21 -7.69 -4.05 -17.46
CA LEU A 21 -7.08 -2.72 -17.38
C LEU A 21 -8.12 -1.62 -17.63
N SER A 22 -9.00 -1.81 -18.63
CA SER A 22 -10.11 -0.89 -18.89
C SER A 22 -11.10 -0.83 -17.73
N TYR A 23 -11.47 -1.98 -17.16
CA TYR A 23 -12.36 -2.05 -16.00
C TYR A 23 -11.78 -1.29 -14.80
N PHE A 24 -10.55 -1.58 -14.39
CA PHE A 24 -9.93 -0.91 -13.25
C PHE A 24 -9.72 0.58 -13.52
N GLY A 25 -9.29 0.96 -14.73
CA GLY A 25 -9.18 2.37 -15.11
C GLY A 25 -10.49 3.16 -14.91
N ASN A 26 -11.64 2.51 -15.09
CA ASN A 26 -12.95 3.16 -14.98
C ASN A 26 -13.65 2.97 -13.62
N ASN A 27 -13.39 1.88 -12.90
CA ASN A 27 -14.17 1.49 -11.71
C ASN A 27 -13.33 1.42 -10.43
N ASP A 28 -12.05 1.10 -10.54
CA ASP A 28 -11.14 0.99 -9.40
C ASP A 28 -9.71 1.37 -9.82
N PRO A 29 -9.47 2.67 -10.04
CA PRO A 29 -8.17 3.16 -10.49
C PRO A 29 -7.09 3.02 -9.40
N GLY A 30 -7.48 2.64 -8.17
CA GLY A 30 -6.58 2.45 -7.04
C GLY A 30 -5.95 1.06 -6.98
N MET A 31 -6.38 0.10 -7.81
CA MET A 31 -5.95 -1.30 -7.77
C MET A 31 -4.42 -1.45 -7.81
N TRP A 32 -3.70 -0.65 -8.60
CA TRP A 32 -2.24 -0.72 -8.62
C TRP A 32 -1.62 -0.36 -7.25
N ILE A 33 -2.12 0.70 -6.61
CA ILE A 33 -1.63 1.12 -5.29
C ILE A 33 -2.04 0.09 -4.23
N HIS A 34 -3.22 -0.51 -4.36
CA HIS A 34 -3.69 -1.59 -3.50
C HIS A 34 -2.71 -2.76 -3.47
N GLU A 35 -2.38 -3.32 -4.64
CA GLU A 35 -1.45 -4.45 -4.74
C GLU A 35 -0.03 -4.07 -4.30
N TRP A 36 0.40 -2.85 -4.63
CA TRP A 36 1.67 -2.32 -4.15
C TRP A 36 1.72 -2.26 -2.62
N LEU A 37 0.63 -1.87 -1.96
CA LEU A 37 0.54 -1.77 -0.51
C LEU A 37 0.60 -3.13 0.19
N HIS A 38 0.10 -4.21 -0.40
CA HIS A 38 0.28 -5.55 0.16
C HIS A 38 1.77 -5.90 0.37
N THR A 39 2.62 -5.54 -0.59
CA THR A 39 4.06 -5.82 -0.46
C THR A 39 4.79 -4.74 0.31
N VAL A 40 4.60 -3.48 -0.08
CA VAL A 40 5.42 -2.38 0.44
C VAL A 40 4.88 -1.85 1.77
N GLY A 41 3.56 -1.67 1.88
CA GLY A 41 2.94 -1.26 3.13
C GLY A 41 3.03 -2.38 4.17
N GLU A 42 2.35 -3.49 3.90
CA GLU A 42 2.09 -4.51 4.91
C GLU A 42 3.30 -5.36 5.29
N VAL A 43 4.21 -5.63 4.35
CA VAL A 43 5.41 -6.42 4.63
C VAL A 43 6.60 -5.50 4.93
N TYR A 44 6.98 -4.67 3.96
CA TYR A 44 8.22 -3.89 4.06
C TYR A 44 8.18 -2.84 5.17
N TYR A 45 7.25 -1.88 5.14
CA TYR A 45 7.24 -0.82 6.14
C TYR A 45 6.86 -1.32 7.54
N THR A 46 6.03 -2.35 7.64
CA THR A 46 5.79 -3.04 8.93
C THR A 46 7.08 -3.61 9.51
N SER A 47 7.93 -4.29 8.71
CA SER A 47 9.18 -4.87 9.21
C SER A 47 10.19 -3.80 9.67
N ARG A 48 10.05 -2.57 9.17
CA ARG A 48 10.84 -1.39 9.57
C ARG A 48 10.24 -0.65 10.78
N GLY A 49 9.23 -1.21 11.44
CA GLY A 49 8.60 -0.63 12.63
C GLY A 49 7.63 0.51 12.35
N CYS A 50 7.15 0.65 11.11
CA CYS A 50 6.09 1.61 10.79
C CYS A 50 4.80 1.26 11.54
N VAL A 51 4.21 2.25 12.21
CA VAL A 51 2.88 2.11 12.80
C VAL A 51 1.84 2.28 11.68
N LEU A 52 1.20 1.18 11.32
CA LEU A 52 0.20 1.13 10.27
C LEU A 52 -1.22 0.98 10.84
N PRO A 53 -2.27 1.21 10.01
CA PRO A 53 -3.64 0.95 10.41
C PRO A 53 -3.85 -0.48 10.92
N LYS A 54 -4.91 -0.68 11.70
CA LYS A 54 -5.32 -2.00 12.16
C LYS A 54 -5.69 -2.90 10.98
N GLN A 55 -5.49 -4.19 11.17
CA GLN A 55 -5.86 -5.21 10.18
C GLN A 55 -7.40 -5.33 10.09
N ALA A 56 -7.88 -5.64 8.88
CA ALA A 56 -9.24 -6.10 8.67
C ALA A 56 -9.42 -7.54 9.17
N GLY A 57 -10.64 -8.08 9.06
CA GLY A 57 -10.96 -9.43 9.54
C GLY A 57 -10.21 -10.56 8.82
N ASP A 58 -9.69 -10.29 7.63
CA ASP A 58 -8.84 -11.21 6.85
C ASP A 58 -7.34 -11.08 7.15
N GLY A 59 -6.97 -10.21 8.10
CA GLY A 59 -5.58 -9.99 8.49
C GLY A 59 -4.82 -8.98 7.62
N PHE A 60 -5.44 -8.40 6.59
CA PHE A 60 -4.80 -7.39 5.75
C PHE A 60 -5.18 -5.98 6.19
N ARG A 61 -4.18 -5.11 6.32
CA ARG A 61 -4.34 -3.69 6.64
C ARG A 61 -4.92 -2.93 5.47
N VAL A 62 -4.49 -3.21 4.24
CA VAL A 62 -4.99 -2.49 3.05
C VAL A 62 -6.50 -2.67 2.84
N HIS A 63 -7.06 -3.79 3.31
CA HIS A 63 -8.50 -4.07 3.29
C HIS A 63 -9.30 -3.40 4.43
N ALA A 64 -8.65 -2.70 5.36
CA ALA A 64 -9.30 -2.10 6.52
C ALA A 64 -10.05 -0.79 6.22
N ALA A 65 -10.06 -0.33 4.95
CA ALA A 65 -10.59 0.96 4.53
C ALA A 65 -11.99 1.27 5.10
N GLU A 66 -12.91 0.30 5.02
CA GLU A 66 -14.28 0.47 5.51
C GLU A 66 -14.37 0.60 7.03
N ILE A 67 -13.46 -0.05 7.77
CA ILE A 67 -13.40 0.07 9.22
C ILE A 67 -13.05 1.51 9.64
N TYR A 68 -12.33 2.22 8.78
CA TYR A 68 -12.00 3.64 8.93
C TYR A 68 -12.98 4.57 8.18
N ASN A 69 -14.12 4.05 7.72
CA ASN A 69 -15.18 4.78 7.00
C ASN A 69 -14.77 5.37 5.64
N TYR A 70 -13.73 4.84 5.00
CA TYR A 70 -13.40 5.18 3.62
C TYR A 70 -14.33 4.46 2.64
N LYS A 71 -14.57 5.09 1.49
CA LYS A 71 -15.50 4.59 0.47
C LYS A 71 -14.75 4.09 -0.75
N PHE A 72 -15.20 2.97 -1.32
CA PHE A 72 -14.68 2.44 -2.58
C PHE A 72 -14.84 3.51 -3.69
N PRO A 73 -13.84 3.72 -4.59
CA PRO A 73 -12.66 2.91 -4.86
C PRO A 73 -11.43 3.18 -3.96
N TRP A 74 -11.64 3.67 -2.73
CA TRP A 74 -10.62 3.75 -1.68
C TRP A 74 -9.39 4.60 -2.04
N LEU A 75 -9.49 5.51 -3.02
CA LEU A 75 -8.40 6.41 -3.38
C LEU A 75 -7.95 7.29 -2.21
N ASP A 76 -8.92 7.83 -1.47
CA ASP A 76 -8.63 8.61 -0.26
C ASP A 76 -7.96 7.75 0.82
N TRP A 77 -8.36 6.48 0.94
CA TRP A 77 -7.74 5.53 1.85
C TRP A 77 -6.28 5.30 1.49
N TYR A 78 -5.99 5.00 0.23
CA TYR A 78 -4.62 4.78 -0.24
C TYR A 78 -3.76 6.03 -0.06
N ARG A 79 -4.29 7.21 -0.43
CA ARG A 79 -3.60 8.51 -0.23
C ARG A 79 -3.24 8.72 1.24
N ASP A 80 -4.19 8.50 2.13
CA ASP A 80 -3.99 8.76 3.55
C ASP A 80 -3.10 7.68 4.20
N PHE A 81 -3.17 6.43 3.73
CA PHE A 81 -2.28 5.33 4.14
C PHE A 81 -0.81 5.67 3.84
N ILE A 82 -0.51 6.10 2.61
CA ILE A 82 0.88 6.46 2.23
C ILE A 82 1.34 7.77 2.85
N SER A 83 0.42 8.66 3.22
CA SER A 83 0.72 9.98 3.80
C SER A 83 0.76 10.01 5.33
N ALA A 84 0.56 8.86 6.00
CA ALA A 84 0.37 8.76 7.46
C ALA A 84 -0.74 9.68 7.98
N ARG A 85 -1.91 9.63 7.33
CA ARG A 85 -3.10 10.43 7.66
C ARG A 85 -4.33 9.60 8.00
N VAL A 86 -4.18 8.28 8.15
CA VAL A 86 -5.27 7.44 8.64
C VAL A 86 -5.43 7.70 10.14
N LYS A 87 -6.63 8.12 10.56
CA LYS A 87 -6.91 8.40 11.96
C LYS A 87 -7.14 7.11 12.73
N ASP A 88 -6.25 6.81 13.67
CA ASP A 88 -6.32 5.67 14.57
C ASP A 88 -6.61 6.12 16.02
N THR A 89 -7.44 5.35 16.72
CA THR A 89 -7.86 5.70 18.09
C THR A 89 -6.76 5.54 19.13
N SER A 90 -5.77 4.69 18.87
CA SER A 90 -4.69 4.38 19.82
C SER A 90 -3.43 5.20 19.57
N TYR A 91 -3.16 5.56 18.31
CA TYR A 91 -1.88 6.17 17.90
C TYR A 91 -2.03 7.55 17.24
N GLY A 92 -3.25 8.09 17.14
CA GLY A 92 -3.49 9.38 16.48
C GLY A 92 -3.54 9.23 14.96
N TYR A 93 -2.47 9.53 14.25
CA TYR A 93 -2.39 9.35 12.80
C TYR A 93 -1.34 8.30 12.45
N VAL A 94 -1.71 7.35 11.61
CA VAL A 94 -0.89 6.17 11.24
C VAL A 94 -0.81 6.01 9.73
N GLY A 95 0.16 5.20 9.29
CA GLY A 95 0.49 4.98 7.90
C GLY A 95 1.98 5.18 7.64
N ILE A 96 2.39 5.10 6.38
CA ILE A 96 3.80 5.11 5.99
C ILE A 96 4.40 6.50 6.29
N GLY A 97 3.86 7.53 5.66
CA GLY A 97 4.27 8.91 5.89
C GLY A 97 5.68 9.25 5.39
N PRO A 98 6.01 10.54 5.32
CA PRO A 98 7.29 10.99 4.80
C PRO A 98 8.48 10.52 5.64
N GLU A 99 8.33 10.41 6.96
CA GLU A 99 9.42 9.98 7.84
C GLU A 99 9.88 8.55 7.52
N MET A 100 8.97 7.62 7.26
CA MET A 100 9.35 6.25 6.87
C MET A 100 9.86 6.19 5.43
N LEU A 101 9.26 6.95 4.51
CA LEU A 101 9.71 7.01 3.12
C LEU A 101 11.15 7.56 3.00
N LEU A 102 11.52 8.52 3.85
CA LEU A 102 12.86 9.15 3.85
C LEU A 102 13.92 8.34 4.61
N LYS A 103 13.54 7.37 5.45
CA LYS A 103 14.50 6.53 6.18
C LYS A 103 15.26 5.58 5.26
N CYS A 104 14.51 4.74 4.55
CA CYS A 104 15.05 3.92 3.48
C CYS A 104 13.88 3.41 2.63
N SER A 105 13.99 3.56 1.32
CA SER A 105 13.07 2.95 0.39
C SER A 105 13.40 1.47 0.17
N LEU A 106 12.39 0.68 -0.21
CA LEU A 106 12.59 -0.71 -0.62
C LEU A 106 13.65 -0.86 -1.73
N ARG A 107 13.75 0.13 -2.62
CA ARG A 107 14.77 0.17 -3.68
C ARG A 107 16.17 0.34 -3.12
N GLU A 108 16.35 1.24 -2.16
CA GLU A 108 17.63 1.45 -1.50
C GLU A 108 18.06 0.22 -0.72
N GLU A 109 17.12 -0.43 -0.02
CA GLU A 109 17.39 -1.68 0.69
C GLU A 109 17.81 -2.81 -0.24
N ALA A 110 17.09 -3.02 -1.34
CA ALA A 110 17.46 -4.02 -2.36
C ALA A 110 18.85 -3.75 -2.98
N GLY A 111 19.31 -2.49 -2.95
CA GLY A 111 20.64 -2.10 -3.39
C GLY A 111 21.74 -2.22 -2.33
N ASN A 112 21.40 -2.53 -1.08
CA ASN A 112 22.22 -2.37 0.12
C ASN A 112 22.72 -0.92 0.30
N MET A 113 21.82 0.05 0.15
CA MET A 113 22.09 1.48 0.20
C MET A 113 21.42 2.19 1.39
N CYS A 114 20.73 1.46 2.28
CA CYS A 114 20.26 2.04 3.54
C CYS A 114 21.48 2.34 4.43
N ASN A 115 21.62 3.57 4.88
CA ASN A 115 22.58 3.90 5.94
C ASN A 115 21.90 3.58 7.29
N GLU A 116 22.53 2.75 8.13
CA GLU A 116 22.07 2.46 9.50
C GLU A 116 22.24 3.67 10.43
#